data_AF-A0A926HGY9-F1
#
_entry.id   AF-A0A926HGY9-F1
#
_cell.length_a   1.000
_cell.length_b   1.000
_cell.length_c   1.000
_cell.angle_alpha   90.00
_cell.angle_beta   90.00
_cell.angle_gamma   90.00
#
_symmetry.space_group_name_H-M   'P 1'
#
loop_
_entity.id
_entity.type
_entity.pdbx_description
1 polymer ?
#
loop_
_entity_poly.entity_id
_entity_poly.type
_entity_poly.pdbx_seq_one_letter_code
_entity_poly.pdbx_strand_id
1 'polypeptide(L)'
;MGVSDHGVPYLVVLVPYMCDVIIVGAGAAGLSAARILSDGGCNVVILEARDRPGGRMLSAEVPGLPVAIELGAEFVHGRPAETWDLIREAGLHAREMTGDRWCSGHGKLKPCERDPEFEELSSRLDDYRGPDLSAQDFVDRFAADLSAEARTSFSEYLQGFDAADPARVSVHWLQQSGRAAEQDEGDCLYRIDEGYSALIWHMRAVLPSKSVDLCLSSPVDRIEWSPGQVRAHCGTAAWEAARLITTVPVSVLPSIAFHPPIQPAGEAAYAIVTGPVVRITFVFRERFWATLAEGLKTATMIHSRDPDFPAWWS
;
A
#
# COMPACT_ATOMS: atom_id res chain seq x y z
N MET A 1 26.82 -63.25 3.63
CA MET A 1 27.44 -62.45 4.71
C MET A 1 26.82 -61.07 4.63
N GLY A 2 26.02 -60.71 5.64
CA GLY A 2 25.36 -59.41 5.68
C GLY A 2 26.33 -58.32 6.09
N VAL A 3 26.12 -57.13 5.53
CA VAL A 3 26.58 -55.87 6.12
C VAL A 3 25.34 -55.00 6.18
N SER A 4 24.80 -54.87 7.38
CA SER A 4 23.73 -53.93 7.73
C SER A 4 24.29 -52.52 7.64
N ASP A 5 23.71 -51.73 6.75
CA ASP A 5 23.92 -50.29 6.67
C ASP A 5 23.19 -49.65 7.86
N HIS A 6 23.94 -49.40 8.94
CA HIS A 6 23.44 -48.63 10.08
C HIS A 6 23.48 -47.15 9.72
N GLY A 7 22.45 -46.71 9.01
CA GLY A 7 22.12 -45.30 8.85
C GLY A 7 21.95 -44.66 10.22
N VAL A 8 22.99 -44.00 10.69
CA VAL A 8 22.93 -43.12 11.85
C VAL A 8 21.98 -41.99 11.46
N PRO A 9 20.86 -41.79 12.16
CA PRO A 9 19.99 -40.66 11.86
C PRO A 9 20.79 -39.38 12.17
N TYR A 10 21.08 -38.59 11.14
CA TYR A 10 21.55 -37.22 11.32
C TYR A 10 20.45 -36.47 12.05
N LEU A 11 20.68 -36.23 13.34
CA LEU A 11 19.87 -35.30 14.11
C LEU A 11 20.12 -33.91 13.51
N VAL A 12 19.20 -33.42 12.69
CA VAL A 12 19.18 -32.02 12.29
C VAL A 12 18.86 -31.23 13.56
N VAL A 13 19.90 -30.81 14.26
CA VAL A 13 19.77 -29.84 15.35
C VAL A 13 19.48 -28.51 14.68
N LEU A 14 18.20 -28.16 14.58
CA LEU A 14 17.77 -26.80 14.31
C LEU A 14 18.25 -25.96 15.50
N VAL A 15 19.36 -25.24 15.35
CA VAL A 15 19.75 -24.23 16.32
C VAL A 15 18.81 -23.04 16.07
N PRO A 16 17.87 -22.73 16.97
CA PRO A 16 16.99 -21.58 16.76
C PRO A 16 17.84 -20.32 16.76
N TYR A 17 17.68 -19.49 15.73
CA TYR A 17 18.15 -18.11 15.78
C TYR A 17 17.34 -17.40 16.87
N MET A 18 17.93 -17.27 18.06
CA MET A 18 17.31 -16.55 19.17
C MET A 18 17.49 -15.04 18.97
N CYS A 19 16.39 -14.34 18.76
CA CYS A 19 16.33 -12.88 18.74
C CYS A 19 15.32 -12.38 19.77
N ASP A 20 15.31 -11.07 20.05
CA ASP A 20 14.37 -10.49 21.02
C ASP A 20 12.98 -10.32 20.38
N VAL A 21 12.94 -9.90 19.10
CA VAL A 21 11.70 -9.62 18.36
C VAL A 21 11.79 -10.11 16.92
N ILE A 22 10.75 -10.81 16.45
CA ILE A 22 10.53 -11.13 15.03
C ILE A 22 9.61 -10.07 14.42
N ILE A 23 9.92 -9.59 13.22
CA ILE A 23 9.03 -8.75 12.41
C ILE A 23 8.68 -9.50 11.13
N VAL A 24 7.38 -9.62 10.83
CA VAL A 24 6.90 -10.23 9.58
C VAL A 24 6.56 -9.13 8.58
N GLY A 25 7.32 -9.07 7.48
CA GLY A 25 7.23 -8.08 6.41
C GLY A 25 8.30 -6.98 6.49
N ALA A 26 9.00 -6.75 5.37
CA ALA A 26 9.99 -5.67 5.21
C ALA A 26 9.45 -4.53 4.32
N GLY A 27 8.18 -4.17 4.50
CA GLY A 27 7.65 -2.89 4.01
C GLY A 27 8.09 -1.72 4.89
N ALA A 28 7.69 -0.49 4.55
CA ALA A 28 8.02 0.71 5.32
C ALA A 28 7.72 0.56 6.83
N ALA A 29 6.54 0.03 7.19
CA ALA A 29 6.17 -0.22 8.58
C ALA A 29 7.11 -1.19 9.30
N GLY A 30 7.51 -2.30 8.66
CA GLY A 30 8.42 -3.28 9.24
C GLY A 30 9.84 -2.74 9.41
N LEU A 31 10.34 -1.99 8.43
CA LEU A 31 11.66 -1.35 8.50
C LEU A 31 11.69 -0.26 9.59
N SER A 32 10.65 0.57 9.69
CA SER A 32 10.53 1.56 10.77
C SER A 32 10.43 0.91 12.15
N ALA A 33 9.64 -0.16 12.29
CA ALA A 33 9.53 -0.91 13.54
C ALA A 33 10.89 -1.54 13.94
N ALA A 34 11.63 -2.09 12.98
CA ALA A 34 12.96 -2.62 13.22
C ALA A 34 13.91 -1.54 13.72
N ARG A 35 13.88 -0.36 13.10
CA ARG A 35 14.70 0.78 13.52
C ARG A 35 14.42 1.16 14.96
N ILE A 36 13.16 1.40 15.31
CA ILE A 36 12.72 1.80 16.66
C ILE A 36 13.14 0.75 17.70
N LEU A 37 12.91 -0.53 17.43
CA LEU A 37 13.27 -1.62 18.35
C LEU A 37 14.79 -1.75 18.52
N SER A 38 15.54 -1.62 17.43
CA SER A 38 17.00 -1.71 17.47
C SER A 38 17.65 -0.53 18.20
N ASP A 39 17.11 0.68 18.04
CA ASP A 39 17.52 1.87 18.80
C ASP A 39 17.18 1.72 20.29
N GLY A 40 16.15 0.94 20.61
CA GLY A 40 15.82 0.51 21.98
C GLY A 40 16.70 -0.63 22.52
N GLY A 41 17.68 -1.12 21.75
CA GLY A 41 18.63 -2.16 22.16
C GLY A 41 18.16 -3.60 21.93
N CYS A 42 17.05 -3.83 21.21
CA CYS A 42 16.59 -5.17 20.86
C CYS A 42 17.35 -5.74 19.65
N ASN A 43 17.61 -7.04 19.67
CA ASN A 43 18.00 -7.82 18.50
C ASN A 43 16.75 -8.23 17.72
N VAL A 44 16.68 -7.83 16.46
CA VAL A 44 15.50 -7.96 15.61
C VAL A 44 15.80 -8.83 14.40
N VAL A 45 14.89 -9.75 14.08
CA VAL A 45 14.89 -10.45 12.80
C VAL A 45 13.67 -10.03 12.01
N ILE A 46 13.87 -9.59 10.77
CA ILE A 46 12.81 -9.28 9.81
C ILE A 46 12.70 -10.44 8.82
N LEU A 47 11.51 -11.04 8.70
CA LEU A 47 11.20 -12.10 7.73
C LEU A 47 10.35 -11.51 6.61
N GLU A 48 10.91 -11.43 5.40
CA GLU A 48 10.24 -10.92 4.20
C GLU A 48 10.02 -12.03 3.19
N ALA A 49 8.77 -12.16 2.74
CA ALA A 49 8.37 -13.20 1.80
C ALA A 49 9.05 -13.07 0.44
N ARG A 50 9.28 -11.85 -0.05
CA ARG A 50 9.90 -11.58 -1.35
C ARG A 50 11.43 -11.57 -1.26
N ASP A 51 12.06 -11.61 -2.42
CA ASP A 51 13.51 -11.39 -2.61
C ASP A 51 13.92 -9.91 -2.51
N ARG A 52 13.00 -9.04 -2.09
CA ARG A 52 13.21 -7.60 -1.93
C ARG A 52 12.37 -7.03 -0.78
N PRO A 53 12.85 -5.96 -0.10
CA PRO A 53 12.01 -5.15 0.76
C PRO A 53 11.08 -4.22 -0.04
N GLY A 54 10.23 -3.48 0.67
CA GLY A 54 9.41 -2.38 0.14
C GLY A 54 7.91 -2.68 0.10
N GLY A 55 7.51 -3.96 0.15
CA GLY A 55 6.10 -4.33 0.11
C GLY A 55 5.39 -3.77 -1.13
N ARG A 56 4.43 -2.85 -0.91
CA ARG A 56 3.65 -2.17 -1.95
C ARG A 56 4.42 -1.06 -2.68
N MET A 57 5.61 -0.70 -2.21
CA MET A 57 6.51 0.24 -2.88
C MET A 57 7.47 -0.55 -3.77
N LEU A 58 7.52 -0.17 -5.05
CA LEU A 58 8.42 -0.73 -6.05
C LEU A 58 8.58 0.28 -7.17
N SER A 59 9.82 0.62 -7.50
CA SER A 59 10.16 1.52 -8.59
C SER A 59 11.06 0.80 -9.59
N ALA A 60 10.97 1.19 -10.86
CA ALA A 60 11.79 0.73 -11.95
C ALA A 60 12.60 1.89 -12.53
N GLU A 61 13.91 1.71 -12.62
CA GLU A 61 14.77 2.61 -13.37
C GLU A 61 14.68 2.28 -14.86
N VAL A 62 14.43 3.29 -15.69
CA VAL A 62 14.44 3.16 -17.14
C VAL A 62 15.57 3.99 -17.71
N PRO A 63 16.54 3.38 -18.43
CA PRO A 63 17.67 4.11 -19.00
C PRO A 63 17.20 5.29 -19.86
N GLY A 64 17.75 6.47 -19.56
CA GLY A 64 17.45 7.71 -20.28
C GLY A 64 16.27 8.51 -19.74
N LEU A 65 15.56 8.01 -18.71
CA LEU A 65 14.60 8.83 -17.96
C LEU A 65 15.28 9.51 -16.75
N PRO A 66 14.95 10.78 -16.47
CA PRO A 66 15.52 11.50 -15.32
C PRO A 66 14.82 11.16 -14.00
N VAL A 67 13.78 10.32 -14.02
CA VAL A 67 12.99 9.91 -12.86
C VAL A 67 12.74 8.41 -12.90
N ALA A 68 12.56 7.81 -11.72
CA ALA A 68 12.10 6.43 -11.62
C ALA A 68 10.62 6.31 -12.01
N ILE A 69 10.25 5.14 -12.51
CA ILE A 69 8.85 4.78 -12.77
C ILE A 69 8.34 3.96 -11.59
N GLU A 70 7.29 4.41 -10.93
CA GLU A 70 6.65 3.60 -9.91
C GLU A 70 5.89 2.42 -10.53
N LEU A 71 5.98 1.26 -9.91
CA LEU A 71 5.22 0.05 -10.21
C LEU A 71 4.27 -0.32 -9.07
N GLY A 72 4.27 0.46 -7.98
CA GLY A 72 3.44 0.29 -6.81
C GLY A 72 2.87 1.62 -6.36
N ALA A 73 3.11 1.99 -5.09
CA ALA A 73 2.74 3.30 -4.54
C ALA A 73 3.25 4.45 -5.43
N GLU A 74 2.41 5.46 -5.64
CA GLU A 74 2.65 6.51 -6.64
C GLU A 74 2.91 7.88 -6.01
N PHE A 75 2.12 8.28 -5.00
CA PHE A 75 2.17 9.62 -4.43
C PHE A 75 2.46 9.60 -2.93
N VAL A 76 3.27 10.56 -2.48
CA VAL A 76 3.30 10.99 -1.08
C VAL A 76 2.16 12.00 -0.95
N HIS A 77 1.17 11.67 -0.12
CA HIS A 77 0.06 12.56 0.17
C HIS A 77 0.45 13.52 1.29
N GLY A 78 0.25 14.81 1.05
CA GLY A 78 0.47 15.85 2.05
C GLY A 78 1.90 15.93 2.57
N ARG A 79 2.04 16.40 3.82
CA ARG A 79 3.33 16.58 4.47
C ARG A 79 3.51 15.94 5.86
N PRO A 80 3.15 14.65 6.05
CA PRO A 80 3.35 13.99 7.34
C PRO A 80 4.85 13.88 7.69
N ALA A 81 5.19 14.28 8.91
CA ALA A 81 6.58 14.35 9.37
C ALA A 81 7.29 12.99 9.27
N GLU A 82 6.58 11.91 9.58
CA GLU A 82 7.08 10.54 9.58
C GLU A 82 7.60 10.09 8.22
N THR A 83 7.00 10.58 7.13
CA THR A 83 7.45 10.26 5.77
C THR A 83 8.49 11.27 5.30
N TRP A 84 8.26 12.57 5.54
CA TRP A 84 9.15 13.62 5.06
C TRP A 84 10.50 13.67 5.77
N ASP A 85 10.57 13.27 7.03
CA ASP A 85 11.84 13.09 7.75
C ASP A 85 12.69 12.01 7.08
N LEU A 86 12.08 10.87 6.70
CA LEU A 86 12.78 9.79 6.00
C LEU A 86 13.24 10.22 4.60
N ILE A 87 12.41 10.97 3.86
CA ILE A 87 12.79 11.53 2.55
C ILE A 87 14.00 12.46 2.68
N ARG A 88 13.99 13.36 3.68
CA ARG A 88 15.11 14.27 3.95
C ARG A 88 16.37 13.53 4.40
N GLU A 89 16.23 12.57 5.30
CA GLU A 89 17.34 11.76 5.79
C GLU A 89 18.01 10.97 4.65
N ALA A 90 17.21 10.45 3.72
CA ALA A 90 17.68 9.77 2.53
C ALA A 90 18.27 10.70 1.46
N GLY A 91 18.13 12.02 1.62
CA GLY A 91 18.57 13.01 0.64
C GLY A 91 17.81 12.95 -0.70
N LEU A 92 16.55 12.49 -0.68
CA LEU A 92 15.73 12.30 -1.88
C LEU A 92 14.93 13.56 -2.23
N HIS A 93 14.63 13.72 -3.51
CA HIS A 93 13.91 14.89 -4.01
C HIS A 93 12.43 14.56 -4.19
N ALA A 94 11.59 15.16 -3.33
CA ALA A 94 10.14 15.09 -3.49
C ALA A 94 9.63 16.34 -4.21
N ARG A 95 8.95 16.16 -5.35
CA ARG A 95 8.37 17.21 -6.17
C ARG A 95 6.86 17.20 -6.07
N GLU A 96 6.28 18.36 -5.82
CA GLU A 96 4.83 18.53 -5.86
C GLU A 96 4.32 18.37 -7.29
N MET A 97 3.25 17.59 -7.43
CA MET A 97 2.52 17.43 -8.66
C MET A 97 1.49 18.54 -8.79
N THR A 98 1.91 19.59 -9.48
CA THR A 98 1.04 20.71 -9.83
C THR A 98 0.53 20.54 -11.25
N GLY A 99 -0.78 20.66 -11.45
CA GLY A 99 -1.38 20.51 -12.77
C GLY A 99 -2.90 20.36 -12.76
N ASP A 100 -3.47 20.42 -13.95
CA ASP A 100 -4.92 20.42 -14.13
C ASP A 100 -5.46 18.99 -14.20
N ARG A 101 -6.66 18.78 -13.63
CA ARG A 101 -7.43 17.55 -13.82
C ARG A 101 -8.22 17.63 -15.11
N TRP A 102 -8.11 16.59 -15.93
CA TRP A 102 -8.80 16.46 -17.20
C TRP A 102 -9.77 15.29 -17.18
N CYS A 103 -10.83 15.40 -17.97
CA CYS A 103 -11.88 14.41 -18.07
C CYS A 103 -12.01 14.00 -19.55
N SER A 104 -12.06 12.69 -19.80
CA SER A 104 -12.22 12.08 -21.10
C SER A 104 -13.56 11.35 -21.19
N GLY A 105 -14.39 11.73 -22.16
CA GLY A 105 -15.69 11.10 -22.38
C GLY A 105 -16.19 11.33 -23.80
N HIS A 106 -16.84 10.32 -24.39
CA HIS A 106 -17.37 10.37 -25.76
C HIS A 106 -16.34 10.84 -26.81
N GLY A 107 -15.08 10.41 -26.66
CA GLY A 107 -13.98 10.75 -27.57
C GLY A 107 -13.46 12.18 -27.46
N LYS A 108 -13.81 12.91 -26.39
CA LYS A 108 -13.37 14.29 -26.15
C LYS A 108 -12.60 14.40 -24.84
N LEU A 109 -11.55 15.20 -24.85
CA LEU A 109 -10.80 15.65 -23.67
C LEU A 109 -11.21 17.08 -23.33
N LYS A 110 -11.55 17.31 -22.06
CA LYS A 110 -11.82 18.65 -21.52
C LYS A 110 -11.26 18.77 -20.10
N PRO A 111 -10.98 19.97 -19.60
CA PRO A 111 -10.79 20.16 -18.16
C PRO A 111 -11.99 19.58 -17.40
N CYS A 112 -11.74 18.92 -16.27
CA CYS A 112 -12.85 18.45 -15.45
C CYS A 112 -13.63 19.65 -14.92
N GLU A 113 -14.90 19.75 -15.31
CA GLU A 113 -15.83 20.72 -14.76
C GLU A 113 -16.28 20.21 -13.38
N ARG A 114 -16.46 21.12 -12.43
CA ARG A 114 -17.11 20.77 -11.17
C ARG A 114 -18.57 20.43 -11.48
N ASP A 115 -19.00 19.25 -11.05
CA ASP A 115 -20.40 18.85 -11.10
C ASP A 115 -21.04 19.19 -9.73
N PRO A 116 -21.92 20.20 -9.65
CA PRO A 116 -22.56 20.57 -8.39
C PRO A 116 -23.36 19.43 -7.75
N GLU A 117 -23.91 18.51 -8.55
CA GLU A 117 -24.64 17.37 -8.03
C GLU A 117 -23.71 16.29 -7.46
N PHE A 118 -22.49 16.15 -8.01
CA PHE A 118 -21.45 15.32 -7.39
C PHE A 118 -21.02 15.90 -6.03
N GLU A 119 -20.83 17.22 -5.95
CA GLU A 119 -20.48 17.91 -4.70
C GLU A 119 -21.60 17.75 -3.66
N GLU A 120 -22.86 17.89 -4.08
CA GLU A 120 -24.04 17.62 -3.25
C GLU A 120 -24.07 16.16 -2.76
N LEU A 121 -23.83 15.19 -3.64
CA LEU A 121 -23.76 13.76 -3.25
C LEU A 121 -22.67 13.52 -2.21
N SER A 122 -21.49 14.10 -2.42
CA SER A 122 -20.36 14.01 -1.49
C SER A 122 -20.70 14.62 -0.13
N SER A 123 -21.34 15.80 -0.11
CA SER A 123 -21.82 16.44 1.12
C SER A 123 -22.86 15.58 1.85
N ARG A 124 -23.83 14.99 1.12
CA ARG A 124 -24.81 14.06 1.71
C ARG A 124 -24.13 12.86 2.35
N LEU A 125 -23.09 12.34 1.70
CA LEU A 125 -22.28 11.25 2.25
C LEU A 125 -21.60 11.69 3.54
N ASP A 126 -20.94 12.85 3.56
CA ASP A 126 -20.23 13.36 4.74
C ASP A 126 -21.15 13.66 5.93
N ASP A 127 -22.39 14.04 5.67
CA ASP A 127 -23.41 14.32 6.69
C ASP A 127 -24.18 13.08 7.15
N TYR A 128 -24.04 11.94 6.47
CA TYR A 128 -24.74 10.73 6.82
C TYR A 128 -24.37 10.21 8.22
N ARG A 129 -25.37 9.97 9.08
CA ARG A 129 -25.20 9.43 10.46
C ARG A 129 -25.98 8.14 10.70
N GLY A 130 -26.49 7.51 9.64
CA GLY A 130 -27.24 6.26 9.73
C GLY A 130 -26.36 5.02 9.91
N PRO A 131 -26.94 3.81 9.88
CA PRO A 131 -26.19 2.56 9.89
C PRO A 131 -25.27 2.46 8.68
N ASP A 132 -24.16 1.72 8.78
CA ASP A 132 -23.23 1.60 7.66
C ASP A 132 -23.85 0.89 6.46
N LEU A 133 -23.49 1.35 5.26
CA LEU A 133 -24.01 0.90 3.97
C LEU A 133 -22.87 0.79 2.96
N SER A 134 -23.10 0.03 1.89
CA SER A 134 -22.26 0.18 0.69
C SER A 134 -22.47 1.57 0.07
N ALA A 135 -21.46 2.10 -0.60
CA ALA A 135 -21.60 3.35 -1.36
C ALA A 135 -22.72 3.26 -2.42
N GLN A 136 -22.89 2.11 -3.07
CA GLN A 136 -23.98 1.88 -4.03
C GLN A 136 -25.36 1.94 -3.36
N ASP A 137 -25.56 1.25 -2.23
CA ASP A 137 -26.81 1.33 -1.46
C ASP A 137 -27.11 2.75 -0.99
N PHE A 138 -26.06 3.50 -0.63
CA PHE A 138 -26.19 4.89 -0.24
C PHE A 138 -26.69 5.75 -1.40
N VAL A 139 -26.06 5.62 -2.57
CA VAL A 139 -26.46 6.35 -3.79
C VAL A 139 -27.90 6.02 -4.17
N ASP A 140 -28.28 4.73 -4.16
CA ASP A 140 -29.62 4.28 -4.54
C ASP A 140 -30.71 4.82 -3.60
N ARG A 141 -30.39 5.03 -2.31
CA ARG A 141 -31.35 5.49 -1.29
C ARG A 141 -31.40 7.00 -1.13
N PHE A 142 -30.25 7.67 -1.22
CA PHE A 142 -30.08 9.07 -0.81
C PHE A 142 -29.67 10.01 -1.95
N ALA A 143 -29.47 9.50 -3.16
CA ALA A 143 -29.11 10.29 -4.34
C ALA A 143 -29.91 9.90 -5.59
N ALA A 144 -31.04 9.18 -5.45
CA ALA A 144 -31.88 8.80 -6.58
C ALA A 144 -32.50 10.00 -7.32
N ASP A 145 -32.63 11.15 -6.63
CA ASP A 145 -33.05 12.43 -7.18
C ASP A 145 -31.97 13.14 -8.01
N LEU A 146 -30.71 12.75 -7.85
CA LEU A 146 -29.59 13.31 -8.61
C LEU A 146 -29.46 12.66 -10.00
N SER A 147 -28.84 13.38 -10.92
CA SER A 147 -28.63 12.96 -12.29
C SER A 147 -27.86 11.63 -12.35
N ALA A 148 -28.12 10.87 -13.42
CA ALA A 148 -27.36 9.65 -13.68
C ALA A 148 -25.86 9.95 -13.83
N GLU A 149 -25.53 11.13 -14.37
CA GLU A 149 -24.15 11.58 -14.59
C GLU A 149 -23.38 11.76 -13.28
N ALA A 150 -23.95 12.49 -12.30
CA ALA A 150 -23.32 12.67 -11.00
C ALA A 150 -23.12 11.33 -10.27
N ARG A 151 -24.13 10.45 -10.31
CA ARG A 151 -24.04 9.11 -9.69
C ARG A 151 -22.96 8.24 -10.36
N THR A 152 -22.88 8.27 -11.68
CA THR A 152 -21.81 7.56 -12.42
C THR A 152 -20.44 8.13 -12.09
N SER A 153 -20.28 9.45 -12.11
CA SER A 153 -19.02 10.11 -11.77
C SER A 153 -18.56 9.79 -10.34
N PHE A 154 -19.49 9.69 -9.39
CA PHE A 154 -19.19 9.26 -8.02
C PHE A 154 -18.67 7.83 -7.95
N SER A 155 -19.34 6.88 -8.62
CA SER A 155 -18.85 5.51 -8.71
C SER A 155 -17.49 5.40 -9.42
N GLU A 156 -17.28 6.13 -10.51
CA GLU A 156 -16.01 6.19 -11.23
C GLU A 156 -14.89 6.77 -10.36
N TYR A 157 -15.19 7.78 -9.54
CA TYR A 157 -14.24 8.32 -8.56
C TYR A 157 -13.81 7.27 -7.55
N LEU A 158 -14.76 6.57 -6.91
CA LEU A 158 -14.44 5.51 -5.93
C LEU A 158 -13.61 4.37 -6.56
N GLN A 159 -13.93 3.99 -7.79
CA GLN A 159 -13.21 2.93 -8.49
C GLN A 159 -11.81 3.38 -8.94
N GLY A 160 -11.69 4.60 -9.46
CA GLY A 160 -10.44 5.12 -10.02
C GLY A 160 -9.46 5.63 -8.98
N PHE A 161 -9.95 6.28 -7.92
CA PHE A 161 -9.14 6.89 -6.87
C PHE A 161 -8.90 5.93 -5.70
N ASP A 162 -9.96 5.35 -5.14
CA ASP A 162 -9.85 4.47 -3.96
C ASP A 162 -9.58 2.99 -4.33
N ALA A 163 -9.61 2.65 -5.63
CA ALA A 163 -9.63 1.27 -6.12
C ALA A 163 -10.75 0.45 -5.48
N ALA A 164 -11.87 1.10 -5.16
CA ALA A 164 -12.93 0.52 -4.34
C ALA A 164 -14.13 0.10 -5.18
N ASP A 165 -14.74 -1.03 -4.84
CA ASP A 165 -16.00 -1.47 -5.42
C ASP A 165 -17.16 -0.74 -4.72
N PRO A 166 -17.97 0.09 -5.42
CA PRO A 166 -19.08 0.82 -4.82
C PRO A 166 -20.10 -0.09 -4.12
N ALA A 167 -20.27 -1.33 -4.59
CA ALA A 167 -21.18 -2.29 -3.97
C ALA A 167 -20.65 -2.87 -2.64
N ARG A 168 -19.40 -2.58 -2.27
CA ARG A 168 -18.75 -3.16 -1.09
C ARG A 168 -18.15 -2.14 -0.14
N VAL A 169 -17.67 -1.00 -0.65
CA VAL A 169 -17.00 0.01 0.16
C VAL A 169 -17.97 0.67 1.13
N SER A 170 -17.55 0.75 2.40
CA SER A 170 -18.32 1.29 3.50
C SER A 170 -18.40 2.82 3.42
N VAL A 171 -19.61 3.37 3.60
CA VAL A 171 -19.81 4.82 3.72
C VAL A 171 -19.06 5.37 4.93
N HIS A 172 -19.11 4.69 6.07
CA HIS A 172 -18.37 5.14 7.25
C HIS A 172 -16.85 5.12 7.03
N TRP A 173 -16.34 4.15 6.26
CA TRP A 173 -14.93 4.13 5.86
C TRP A 173 -14.56 5.30 4.93
N LEU A 174 -15.42 5.64 3.97
CA LEU A 174 -15.23 6.80 3.09
C LEU A 174 -15.18 8.11 3.90
N GLN A 175 -16.10 8.29 4.84
CA GLN A 175 -16.09 9.45 5.75
C GLN A 175 -14.82 9.51 6.61
N GLN A 176 -14.38 8.36 7.15
CA GLN A 176 -13.20 8.29 8.00
C GLN A 176 -11.91 8.59 7.20
N SER A 177 -11.80 8.03 6.00
CA SER A 177 -10.64 8.25 5.11
C SER A 177 -10.58 9.67 4.58
N GLY A 178 -11.71 10.26 4.18
CA GLY A 178 -11.78 11.66 3.76
C GLY A 178 -11.32 12.63 4.85
N ARG A 179 -11.82 12.49 6.08
CA ARG A 179 -11.38 13.31 7.23
C ARG A 179 -9.90 13.16 7.57
N ALA A 180 -9.33 11.97 7.36
CA ALA A 180 -7.91 11.74 7.56
C ALA A 180 -7.07 12.45 6.49
N ALA A 181 -7.53 12.47 5.23
CA ALA A 181 -6.84 13.18 4.15
C ALA A 181 -6.83 14.71 4.35
N GLU A 182 -7.91 15.29 4.88
CA GLU A 182 -8.00 16.74 5.14
C GLU A 182 -7.02 17.25 6.20
N GLN A 183 -6.65 16.41 7.17
CA GLN A 183 -5.81 16.84 8.31
C GLN A 183 -4.34 17.10 7.94
N ASP A 184 -3.85 16.48 6.85
CA ASP A 184 -2.43 16.45 6.49
C ASP A 184 -2.09 17.17 5.18
N GLU A 185 -2.98 18.05 4.67
CA GLU A 185 -2.90 18.57 3.30
C GLU A 185 -2.90 17.42 2.26
N GLY A 186 -3.65 16.34 2.50
CA GLY A 186 -3.61 15.10 1.72
C GLY A 186 -3.95 15.25 0.23
N ASP A 187 -4.57 16.38 -0.14
CA ASP A 187 -4.82 16.78 -1.53
C ASP A 187 -3.54 17.17 -2.29
N CYS A 188 -2.48 17.57 -1.59
CA CYS A 188 -1.19 17.85 -2.20
C CYS A 188 -0.46 16.53 -2.48
N LEU A 189 -0.26 16.23 -3.76
CA LEU A 189 0.41 15.01 -4.20
C LEU A 189 1.89 15.30 -4.52
N TYR A 190 2.80 14.48 -4.03
CA TYR A 190 4.23 14.58 -4.35
C TYR A 190 4.75 13.26 -4.93
N ARG A 191 5.77 13.35 -5.79
CA ARG A 191 6.56 12.20 -6.25
C ARG A 191 8.00 12.31 -5.81
N ILE A 192 8.62 11.18 -5.50
CA ILE A 192 10.06 11.10 -5.25
C ILE A 192 10.74 10.86 -6.60
N ASP A 193 11.64 11.76 -7.02
CA ASP A 193 12.26 11.69 -8.35
C ASP A 193 13.10 10.42 -8.52
N GLU A 194 13.81 9.98 -7.48
CA GLU A 194 14.56 8.73 -7.43
C GLU A 194 13.69 7.48 -7.20
N GLY A 195 12.40 7.68 -6.93
CA GLY A 195 11.40 6.65 -6.66
C GLY A 195 11.36 6.12 -5.22
N TYR A 196 10.23 5.54 -4.84
CA TYR A 196 10.00 4.95 -3.52
C TYR A 196 10.98 3.83 -3.16
N SER A 197 11.48 3.08 -4.15
CA SER A 197 12.48 2.06 -3.88
C SER A 197 13.75 2.67 -3.27
N ALA A 198 14.18 3.88 -3.68
CA ALA A 198 15.32 4.56 -3.07
C ALA A 198 15.10 4.83 -1.56
N LEU A 199 13.89 5.26 -1.18
CA LEU A 199 13.52 5.47 0.23
C LEU A 199 13.60 4.16 1.02
N ILE A 200 13.05 3.07 0.49
CA ILE A 200 13.10 1.75 1.11
C ILE A 200 14.55 1.25 1.26
N TRP A 201 15.40 1.48 0.26
CA TRP A 201 16.81 1.12 0.33
C TRP A 201 17.55 1.91 1.40
N HIS A 202 17.28 3.21 1.53
CA HIS A 202 17.81 4.02 2.62
C HIS A 202 17.37 3.48 3.99
N MET A 203 16.06 3.26 4.17
CA MET A 203 15.53 2.70 5.42
C MET A 203 16.17 1.37 5.80
N ARG A 204 16.46 0.50 4.82
CA ARG A 204 17.21 -0.74 5.05
C ARG A 204 18.67 -0.46 5.41
N ALA A 205 19.34 0.43 4.68
CA ALA A 205 20.78 0.68 4.80
C ALA A 205 21.15 1.28 6.16
N VAL A 206 20.26 2.05 6.77
CA VAL A 206 20.49 2.66 8.09
C VAL A 206 20.21 1.70 9.26
N LEU A 207 19.71 0.49 9.01
CA LEU A 207 19.50 -0.49 10.09
C LEU A 207 20.86 -1.04 10.57
N PRO A 208 21.09 -1.10 11.89
CA PRO A 208 22.36 -1.57 12.44
C PRO A 208 22.52 -3.09 12.24
N SER A 209 23.44 -3.49 11.36
CA SER A 209 23.67 -4.90 11.00
C SER A 209 24.13 -5.82 12.15
N LYS A 210 24.42 -5.26 13.33
CA LYS A 210 24.77 -6.04 14.53
C LYS A 210 23.55 -6.49 15.33
N SER A 211 22.42 -5.79 15.17
CA SER A 211 21.20 -6.02 15.95
C SER A 211 19.96 -6.17 15.06
N VAL A 212 20.08 -6.02 13.74
CA VAL A 212 18.98 -6.26 12.80
C VAL A 212 19.43 -7.18 11.68
N ASP A 213 18.81 -8.36 11.61
CA ASP A 213 18.95 -9.30 10.51
C ASP A 213 17.71 -9.24 9.61
N LEU A 214 17.89 -9.03 8.31
CA LEU A 214 16.82 -9.06 7.30
C LEU A 214 16.94 -10.33 6.46
N CYS A 215 16.00 -11.26 6.63
CA CYS A 215 15.88 -12.49 5.87
C CYS A 215 14.87 -12.30 4.73
N LEU A 216 15.37 -12.16 3.51
CA LEU A 216 14.56 -12.17 2.29
C LEU A 216 14.17 -13.59 1.90
N SER A 217 13.20 -13.74 1.00
CA SER A 217 12.69 -15.02 0.51
C SER A 217 12.29 -15.99 1.64
N SER A 218 11.78 -15.42 2.73
CA SER A 218 11.42 -16.12 3.97
C SER A 218 9.92 -15.92 4.24
N PRO A 219 9.03 -16.52 3.43
CA PRO A 219 7.59 -16.40 3.64
C PRO A 219 7.18 -17.13 4.91
N VAL A 220 6.60 -16.39 5.86
CA VAL A 220 6.06 -16.98 7.09
C VAL A 220 4.69 -17.59 6.79
N ASP A 221 4.58 -18.91 6.94
CA ASP A 221 3.33 -19.66 6.71
C ASP A 221 2.61 -20.03 8.01
N ARG A 222 3.33 -20.08 9.12
CA ARG A 222 2.80 -20.51 10.42
C ARG A 222 3.49 -19.82 11.58
N ILE A 223 2.71 -19.45 12.59
CA ILE A 223 3.16 -18.82 13.83
C ILE A 223 2.59 -19.60 15.02
N GLU A 224 3.47 -20.17 15.84
CA GLU A 224 3.13 -20.79 17.12
C GLU A 224 3.48 -19.80 18.24
N TRP A 225 2.57 -19.54 19.19
CA TRP A 225 2.82 -18.54 20.23
C TRP A 225 2.18 -18.90 21.58
N SER A 226 2.78 -18.38 22.63
CA SER A 226 2.27 -18.39 24.00
C SER A 226 2.78 -17.13 24.72
N PRO A 227 2.28 -16.79 25.92
CA PRO A 227 2.78 -15.62 26.64
C PRO A 227 4.32 -15.67 26.82
N GLY A 228 5.02 -14.71 26.22
CA GLY A 228 6.47 -14.57 26.32
C GLY A 228 7.29 -15.42 25.34
N GLN A 229 6.67 -16.16 24.42
CA GLN A 229 7.37 -16.92 23.39
C GLN A 229 6.57 -16.98 22.10
N VAL A 230 7.27 -16.82 20.98
CA VAL A 230 6.72 -16.99 19.63
C VAL A 230 7.72 -17.69 18.74
N ARG A 231 7.21 -18.54 17.86
CA ARG A 231 7.97 -19.22 16.81
C ARG A 231 7.33 -18.95 15.46
N ALA A 232 8.07 -18.37 14.53
CA ALA A 232 7.65 -18.16 13.15
C ALA A 232 8.30 -19.19 12.22
N HIS A 233 7.51 -19.83 11.37
CA HIS A 233 7.96 -20.86 10.43
C HIS A 233 7.99 -20.32 9.01
N CYS A 234 9.09 -20.58 8.29
CA CYS A 234 9.20 -20.41 6.85
C CYS A 234 9.59 -21.75 6.22
N GLY A 235 8.60 -22.54 5.80
CA GLY A 235 8.82 -23.90 5.33
C GLY A 235 9.46 -24.79 6.40
N THR A 236 10.72 -25.19 6.20
CA THR A 236 11.47 -26.03 7.16
C THR A 236 12.29 -25.24 8.17
N ALA A 237 12.48 -23.93 7.94
CA ALA A 237 13.18 -23.04 8.86
C ALA A 237 12.22 -22.45 9.90
N ALA A 238 12.74 -22.13 11.09
CA ALA A 238 11.98 -21.46 12.14
C ALA A 238 12.85 -20.50 12.95
N TRP A 239 12.23 -19.41 13.40
CA TRP A 239 12.84 -18.40 14.27
C TRP A 239 12.04 -18.32 15.57
N GLU A 240 12.75 -18.10 16.68
CA GLU A 240 12.14 -17.96 17.99
C GLU A 240 12.49 -16.61 18.61
N ALA A 241 11.50 -16.02 19.28
CA ALA A 241 11.66 -14.77 20.01
C ALA A 241 10.69 -14.70 21.19
N ALA A 242 10.88 -13.68 22.03
CA ALA A 242 9.92 -13.37 23.09
C ALA A 242 8.64 -12.71 22.54
N ARG A 243 8.76 -11.99 21.40
CA ARG A 243 7.70 -11.17 20.80
C ARG A 243 7.77 -11.22 19.27
N LEU A 244 6.61 -11.01 18.63
CA LEU A 244 6.51 -10.86 17.18
C LEU A 244 5.61 -9.68 16.84
N ILE A 245 6.00 -8.91 15.83
CA ILE A 245 5.19 -7.86 15.21
C ILE A 245 4.86 -8.31 13.79
N THR A 246 3.58 -8.28 13.45
CA THR A 246 3.14 -8.45 12.06
C THR A 246 2.94 -7.09 11.43
N THR A 247 3.58 -6.87 10.27
CA THR A 247 3.43 -5.64 9.47
C THR A 247 2.93 -5.94 8.06
N VAL A 248 2.46 -7.17 7.82
CA VAL A 248 1.78 -7.52 6.58
C VAL A 248 0.39 -6.87 6.56
N PRO A 249 -0.15 -6.57 5.37
CA PRO A 249 -1.53 -6.10 5.26
C PRO A 249 -2.51 -7.08 5.93
N VAL A 250 -3.60 -6.56 6.48
CA VAL A 250 -4.65 -7.39 7.10
C VAL A 250 -5.19 -8.45 6.12
N SER A 251 -5.29 -8.10 4.84
CA SER A 251 -5.68 -9.03 3.76
C SER A 251 -4.69 -10.18 3.52
N VAL A 252 -3.46 -10.10 4.04
CA VAL A 252 -2.44 -11.15 3.96
C VAL A 252 -2.43 -12.04 5.20
N LEU A 253 -2.92 -11.56 6.36
CA LEU A 253 -2.97 -12.36 7.59
C LEU A 253 -3.62 -13.76 7.43
N PRO A 254 -4.67 -13.95 6.59
CA PRO A 254 -5.26 -15.28 6.38
C PRO A 254 -4.30 -16.30 5.75
N SER A 255 -3.21 -15.87 5.11
CA SER A 255 -2.19 -16.76 4.56
C SER A 255 -1.23 -17.30 5.62
N ILE A 256 -1.35 -16.87 6.87
CA ILE A 256 -0.48 -17.27 7.99
C ILE A 256 -1.34 -18.02 9.02
N ALA A 257 -0.98 -19.28 9.30
CA ALA A 257 -1.67 -20.07 10.32
C ALA A 257 -1.17 -19.69 11.73
N PHE A 258 -2.07 -19.28 12.62
CA PHE A 258 -1.72 -18.95 14.01
C PHE A 258 -2.16 -20.06 14.97
N HIS A 259 -1.27 -20.43 15.89
CA HIS A 259 -1.52 -21.44 16.93
C HIS A 259 -1.06 -20.95 18.32
N PRO A 260 -1.98 -20.75 19.30
CA PRO A 260 -3.43 -20.81 19.14
C PRO A 260 -3.93 -19.74 18.14
N PRO A 261 -5.11 -19.91 17.54
CA PRO A 261 -5.66 -18.94 16.61
C PRO A 261 -5.73 -17.55 17.26
N ILE A 262 -5.22 -16.54 16.55
CA ILE A 262 -5.52 -15.15 16.90
C ILE A 262 -6.86 -14.79 16.28
N GLN A 263 -7.72 -14.13 17.06
CA GLN A 263 -8.86 -13.40 16.51
C GLN A 263 -8.40 -11.97 16.31
N PRO A 264 -7.95 -11.55 15.12
CA PRO A 264 -7.54 -10.17 14.89
C PRO A 264 -8.76 -9.27 15.06
N ALA A 265 -8.93 -8.61 16.21
CA ALA A 265 -10.03 -7.67 16.47
C ALA A 265 -11.44 -8.09 15.95
N GLY A 266 -11.76 -9.40 16.01
CA GLY A 266 -13.03 -9.98 15.55
C GLY A 266 -13.07 -10.44 14.08
N GLU A 267 -14.20 -11.02 13.66
CA GLU A 267 -14.40 -11.53 12.28
C GLU A 267 -14.24 -10.44 11.20
N ALA A 268 -14.44 -9.16 11.57
CA ALA A 268 -14.41 -8.02 10.66
C ALA A 268 -13.04 -7.78 10.00
N ALA A 269 -11.92 -8.12 10.66
CA ALA A 269 -10.59 -7.98 10.06
C ALA A 269 -10.45 -8.84 8.79
N TYR A 270 -11.09 -10.01 8.76
CA TYR A 270 -11.10 -10.90 7.59
C TYR A 270 -11.97 -10.37 6.44
N ALA A 271 -12.86 -9.41 6.68
CA ALA A 271 -13.66 -8.76 5.66
C ALA A 271 -12.92 -7.60 4.95
N ILE A 272 -11.78 -7.16 5.49
CA ILE A 272 -10.96 -6.11 4.89
C ILE A 272 -10.22 -6.69 3.69
N VAL A 273 -10.52 -6.14 2.52
CA VAL A 273 -9.88 -6.51 1.25
C VAL A 273 -9.11 -5.34 0.67
N THR A 274 -8.22 -5.63 -0.27
CA THR A 274 -7.55 -4.63 -1.09
C THR A 274 -8.17 -4.64 -2.49
N GLY A 275 -8.44 -3.45 -3.02
CA GLY A 275 -8.90 -3.27 -4.39
C GLY A 275 -7.89 -3.81 -5.41
N PRO A 276 -8.34 -4.51 -6.48
CA PRO A 276 -7.46 -4.90 -7.55
C PRO A 276 -7.08 -3.67 -8.39
N VAL A 277 -5.79 -3.51 -8.69
CA VAL A 277 -5.29 -2.45 -9.58
C VAL A 277 -4.30 -3.05 -10.56
N VAL A 278 -4.46 -2.72 -11.84
CA VAL A 278 -3.45 -2.95 -12.87
C VAL A 278 -2.91 -1.60 -13.30
N ARG A 279 -1.59 -1.45 -13.24
CA ARG A 279 -0.90 -0.26 -13.72
C ARG A 279 -0.17 -0.57 -15.01
N ILE A 280 -0.34 0.29 -16.01
CA ILE A 280 0.42 0.27 -17.25
C ILE A 280 1.10 1.62 -17.41
N THR A 281 2.41 1.60 -17.66
CA THR A 281 3.18 2.84 -17.90
C THR A 281 3.63 2.89 -19.35
N PHE A 282 3.31 4.00 -20.02
CA PHE A 282 3.77 4.27 -21.38
C PHE A 282 4.87 5.32 -21.36
N VAL A 283 6.02 4.99 -21.96
CA VAL A 283 7.13 5.93 -22.13
C VAL A 283 7.16 6.38 -23.59
N PHE A 284 7.05 7.68 -23.79
CA PHE A 284 7.06 8.28 -25.13
C PHE A 284 8.34 9.07 -25.35
N ARG A 285 8.82 9.11 -26.59
CA ARG A 285 9.99 9.92 -26.98
C ARG A 285 9.73 11.42 -26.83
N GLU A 286 8.49 11.83 -27.07
CA GLU A 286 8.06 13.22 -26.99
C GLU A 286 6.70 13.32 -26.32
N ARG A 287 6.47 14.44 -25.66
CA ARG A 287 5.20 14.76 -24.99
C ARG A 287 4.18 15.27 -26.00
N PHE A 288 3.79 14.44 -26.97
CA PHE A 288 2.94 14.84 -28.10
C PHE A 288 1.58 15.39 -27.66
N TRP A 289 1.06 14.97 -26.49
CA TRP A 289 -0.18 15.52 -25.94
C TRP A 289 -0.10 16.99 -25.55
N ALA A 290 1.11 17.54 -25.35
CA ALA A 290 1.29 18.95 -25.03
C ALA A 290 0.77 19.91 -26.12
N THR A 291 0.55 19.42 -27.35
CA THR A 291 0.02 20.19 -28.48
C THR A 291 -1.40 19.78 -28.88
N LEU A 292 -2.01 18.77 -28.24
CA LEU A 292 -3.36 18.30 -28.62
C LEU A 292 -4.47 19.23 -28.13
N ALA A 293 -4.28 19.88 -26.98
CA ALA A 293 -5.21 20.88 -26.45
C ALA A 293 -4.46 21.88 -25.55
N GLU A 294 -4.96 23.11 -25.49
CA GLU A 294 -4.45 24.12 -24.54
C GLU A 294 -4.66 23.64 -23.10
N GLY A 295 -3.64 23.72 -22.26
CA GLY A 295 -3.65 23.23 -20.87
C GLY A 295 -3.35 21.73 -20.69
N LEU A 296 -3.48 20.89 -21.73
CA LEU A 296 -3.18 19.46 -21.60
C LEU A 296 -1.69 19.18 -21.32
N LYS A 297 -0.81 20.14 -21.67
CA LYS A 297 0.62 20.10 -21.34
C LYS A 297 0.91 20.13 -19.83
N THR A 298 -0.03 20.57 -19.00
CA THR A 298 0.06 20.61 -17.53
C THR A 298 -0.88 19.61 -16.87
N ALA A 299 -1.49 18.71 -17.63
CA ALA A 299 -2.38 17.71 -17.06
C ALA A 299 -1.59 16.70 -16.22
N THR A 300 -1.91 16.62 -14.93
CA THR A 300 -1.33 15.63 -14.01
C THR A 300 -2.19 14.37 -13.92
N MET A 301 -3.50 14.50 -14.15
CA MET A 301 -4.45 13.40 -14.09
C MET A 301 -5.53 13.55 -15.15
N ILE A 302 -5.93 12.43 -15.76
CA ILE A 302 -7.08 12.34 -16.66
C ILE A 302 -8.02 11.26 -16.13
N HIS A 303 -9.23 11.64 -15.72
CA HIS A 303 -10.32 10.72 -15.44
C HIS A 303 -11.00 10.37 -16.77
N SER A 304 -11.17 9.09 -17.04
CA SER A 304 -11.68 8.60 -18.32
C SER A 304 -12.89 7.73 -18.10
N ARG A 305 -13.90 7.85 -18.97
CA ARG A 305 -15.05 6.93 -19.02
C ARG A 305 -14.75 5.63 -19.77
N ASP A 306 -13.48 5.36 -20.02
CA ASP A 306 -13.04 4.10 -20.61
C ASP A 306 -13.05 3.04 -19.51
N PRO A 307 -13.79 1.93 -19.69
CA PRO A 307 -13.94 0.90 -18.66
C PRO A 307 -12.61 0.15 -18.37
N ASP A 308 -11.68 0.13 -19.33
CA ASP A 308 -10.40 -0.55 -19.18
C ASP A 308 -9.34 0.37 -18.57
N PHE A 309 -9.40 1.67 -18.87
CA PHE A 309 -8.45 2.68 -18.38
C PHE A 309 -9.14 3.92 -17.82
N PRO A 310 -9.72 3.82 -16.62
CA PRO A 310 -10.51 4.90 -16.02
C PRO A 310 -9.67 6.05 -15.47
N ALA A 311 -8.37 5.84 -15.25
CA ALA A 311 -7.46 6.86 -14.73
C ALA A 311 -6.13 6.85 -15.49
N TRP A 312 -5.67 8.05 -15.82
CA TRP A 312 -4.34 8.31 -16.39
C TRP A 312 -3.64 9.37 -15.57
N TRP A 313 -2.31 9.30 -15.50
CA TRP A 313 -1.48 10.34 -14.92
C TRP A 313 -0.20 10.51 -15.73
N SER A 314 0.40 11.70 -15.68
CA SER A 314 1.70 11.99 -16.32
C SER A 314 2.72 12.56 -15.36
#